data_AF-A0A936H8M6-F1
#
_entry.id   AF-A0A936H8M6-F1
#
_cell.length_a   1.000
_cell.length_b   1.000
_cell.length_c   1.000
_cell.angle_alpha   90.00
_cell.angle_beta   90.00
_cell.angle_gamma   90.00
#
_symmetry.space_group_name_H-M   'P 1'
#
loop_
_entity.id
_entity.type
_entity.pdbx_description
1 polymer ?
#
loop_
_entity_poly.entity_id
_entity_poly.type
_entity_poly.pdbx_seq_one_letter_code
_entity_poly.pdbx_strand_id
1 'polypeptide(L)'
;MMDEALYSIPQQLSAAAWPGWLIVRASDPAALVAALASENPERLIAVQLLDLTTDSEPFNAWAPGLPIELIMRDPAGEFPLLYGHSNLLDNHPVRAVVPVQPGFGKAVKVALALDFAVRLEPAQPEPALVEELADILEFYLHQATVSQPVEFFHGTLLGFYHNQPEPLWAVLDEEPQSLRYVADDGTESRHGRLAGADIPADSAPDADLAGWIDRVLASAEQCRSCEFLASCGGYFKWPRRDYDCAGVKRLFGELRAAAADLRRDLAAAPN
;
A
#
# COMPACT_ATOMS: atom_id res chain seq x y z
N MET A 1 -14.45 19.98 -10.17
CA MET A 1 -15.01 18.71 -10.64
C MET A 1 -15.06 17.82 -9.42
N MET A 2 -16.19 17.19 -9.10
CA MET A 2 -16.19 16.19 -8.03
C MET A 2 -15.28 15.06 -8.51
N ASP A 3 -14.17 14.83 -7.81
CA ASP A 3 -13.37 13.61 -8.01
C ASP A 3 -14.30 12.42 -7.83
N GLU A 4 -14.35 11.54 -8.83
CA GLU A 4 -15.11 10.29 -8.71
C GLU A 4 -14.47 9.46 -7.59
N ALA A 5 -15.23 9.17 -6.54
CA ALA A 5 -14.75 8.42 -5.39
C ALA A 5 -14.32 7.00 -5.77
N LEU A 6 -13.31 6.47 -5.08
CA LEU A 6 -12.87 5.09 -5.24
C LEU A 6 -13.49 4.20 -4.16
N TYR A 7 -14.04 3.05 -4.58
CA TYR A 7 -14.70 2.10 -3.69
C TYR A 7 -13.99 0.74 -3.71
N SER A 8 -13.63 0.23 -2.54
CA SER A 8 -13.23 -1.16 -2.33
C SER A 8 -14.46 -1.99 -1.94
N ILE A 9 -14.98 -2.76 -2.88
CA ILE A 9 -16.24 -3.51 -2.75
C ILE A 9 -16.00 -5.02 -2.71
N PRO A 10 -16.85 -5.81 -2.04
CA PRO A 10 -16.79 -7.26 -2.09
C PRO A 10 -17.34 -7.76 -3.44
N GLN A 11 -16.83 -8.90 -3.91
CA GLN A 11 -17.20 -9.46 -5.22
C GLN A 11 -18.71 -9.62 -5.45
N GLN A 12 -19.51 -9.86 -4.40
CA GLN A 12 -20.96 -10.04 -4.47
C GLN A 12 -21.69 -8.78 -4.92
N LEU A 13 -21.07 -7.60 -4.73
CA LEU A 13 -21.62 -6.30 -5.12
C LEU A 13 -21.01 -5.79 -6.44
N SER A 14 -20.21 -6.59 -7.13
CA SER A 14 -19.49 -6.18 -8.34
C SER A 14 -20.39 -5.87 -9.53
N ALA A 15 -21.56 -6.53 -9.62
CA ALA A 15 -22.56 -6.31 -10.68
C ALA A 15 -23.57 -5.17 -10.36
N ALA A 16 -23.36 -4.44 -9.26
CA ALA A 16 -24.20 -3.30 -8.92
C ALA A 16 -23.70 -2.03 -9.62
N ALA A 17 -24.62 -1.11 -9.94
CA ALA A 17 -24.25 0.18 -10.50
C ALA A 17 -23.65 1.09 -9.41
N TRP A 18 -22.34 1.32 -9.46
CA TRP A 18 -21.60 2.18 -8.52
C TRP A 18 -21.27 3.54 -9.12
N PRO A 19 -21.28 4.62 -8.31
CA PRO A 19 -21.08 5.99 -8.80
C PRO A 19 -19.63 6.36 -9.12
N GLY A 20 -18.64 5.52 -8.81
CA GLY A 20 -17.22 5.84 -9.00
C GLY A 20 -16.35 4.66 -9.43
N TRP A 21 -15.04 4.79 -9.24
CA TRP A 21 -14.04 3.77 -9.57
C TRP A 21 -14.08 2.61 -8.57
N LEU A 22 -13.68 1.42 -9.02
CA LEU A 22 -13.84 0.18 -8.25
C LEU A 22 -12.53 -0.57 -8.06
N ILE A 23 -12.29 -0.99 -6.82
CA ILE A 23 -11.42 -2.09 -6.45
C ILE A 23 -12.32 -3.24 -5.99
N VAL A 24 -12.24 -4.39 -6.64
CA VAL A 24 -13.06 -5.55 -6.24
C VAL A 24 -12.24 -6.53 -5.41
N ARG A 25 -12.72 -6.82 -4.21
CA ARG A 25 -12.18 -7.84 -3.31
C ARG A 25 -12.75 -9.21 -3.67
N ALA A 26 -11.91 -10.02 -4.30
CA ALA A 26 -12.24 -11.33 -4.84
C ALA A 26 -11.85 -12.44 -3.85
N SER A 27 -12.79 -13.36 -3.63
CA SER A 27 -12.52 -14.65 -2.97
C SER A 27 -12.67 -15.83 -3.94
N ASP A 28 -13.34 -15.63 -5.07
CA ASP A 28 -13.50 -16.61 -6.16
C ASP A 28 -13.27 -15.93 -7.52
N PRO A 29 -12.05 -16.05 -8.09
CA PRO A 29 -11.69 -15.48 -9.38
C PRO A 29 -12.61 -15.92 -10.52
N ALA A 30 -13.00 -17.19 -10.58
CA ALA A 30 -13.86 -17.69 -11.65
C ALA A 30 -15.26 -17.06 -11.57
N ALA A 31 -15.82 -16.97 -10.36
CA ALA A 31 -17.11 -16.33 -10.15
C ALA A 31 -17.07 -14.83 -10.47
N LEU A 32 -15.99 -14.13 -10.10
CA LEU A 32 -15.83 -12.71 -10.42
C LEU A 32 -15.78 -12.48 -11.94
N VAL A 33 -14.95 -13.24 -12.65
CA VAL A 33 -14.84 -13.17 -14.12
C VAL A 33 -16.19 -13.42 -14.77
N ALA A 34 -16.94 -14.42 -14.31
CA ALA A 34 -18.27 -14.73 -14.83
C ALA A 34 -19.29 -13.62 -14.57
N ALA A 35 -19.26 -13.01 -13.39
CA ALA A 35 -20.17 -11.90 -13.03
C ALA A 35 -19.91 -10.65 -13.88
N LEU A 36 -18.65 -10.35 -14.15
CA LEU A 36 -18.24 -9.16 -14.92
C LEU A 36 -18.19 -9.39 -16.43
N ALA A 37 -18.39 -10.61 -16.93
CA ALA A 37 -18.39 -10.90 -18.36
C ALA A 37 -19.53 -10.21 -19.12
N SER A 38 -20.64 -9.88 -18.45
CA SER A 38 -21.81 -9.20 -19.05
C SER A 38 -21.83 -7.68 -18.84
N GLU A 39 -20.95 -7.14 -18.00
CA GLU A 39 -20.90 -5.72 -17.67
C GLU A 39 -19.65 -5.07 -18.24
N ASN A 40 -19.70 -3.77 -18.53
CA ASN A 40 -18.58 -3.05 -19.10
C ASN A 40 -17.61 -2.66 -17.96
N PRO A 41 -16.42 -3.27 -17.84
CA PRO A 41 -15.54 -3.15 -16.68
C PRO A 41 -14.76 -1.82 -16.64
N GLU A 42 -15.21 -0.79 -17.36
CA GLU A 42 -14.45 0.44 -17.59
C GLU A 42 -14.13 1.22 -16.31
N ARG A 43 -14.83 0.93 -15.19
CA ARG A 43 -14.60 1.55 -13.87
C ARG A 43 -13.76 0.70 -12.92
N LEU A 44 -13.42 -0.53 -13.31
CA LEU A 44 -12.60 -1.43 -12.51
C LEU A 44 -11.13 -1.02 -12.66
N ILE A 45 -10.50 -0.61 -11.56
CA ILE A 45 -9.09 -0.17 -11.57
C ILE A 45 -8.12 -1.19 -10.97
N ALA A 46 -8.61 -2.11 -10.13
CA ALA A 46 -7.81 -3.20 -9.58
C ALA A 46 -8.70 -4.32 -9.02
N VAL A 47 -8.11 -5.50 -8.85
CA VAL A 47 -8.71 -6.63 -8.11
C VAL A 47 -7.78 -7.05 -6.97
N GLN A 48 -8.38 -7.26 -5.79
CA GLN A 48 -7.69 -7.77 -4.60
C GLN A 48 -8.04 -9.25 -4.40
N LEU A 49 -7.08 -10.14 -4.58
CA LEU A 49 -7.24 -11.56 -4.23
C LEU A 49 -7.01 -11.73 -2.73
N LEU A 50 -8.07 -12.05 -1.99
CA LEU A 50 -8.07 -12.04 -0.53
C LEU A 50 -7.42 -13.27 0.13
N ASP A 51 -7.17 -14.32 -0.64
CA ASP A 51 -6.65 -15.61 -0.18
C ASP A 51 -5.68 -16.19 -1.23
N LEU A 52 -4.43 -16.39 -0.83
CA LEU A 52 -3.36 -16.90 -1.71
C LEU A 52 -3.45 -18.41 -1.96
N THR A 53 -4.37 -19.12 -1.30
CA THR A 53 -4.65 -20.53 -1.60
C THR A 53 -5.63 -20.69 -2.77
N THR A 54 -6.33 -19.61 -3.13
CA THR A 54 -7.31 -19.60 -4.22
C THR A 54 -6.63 -19.65 -5.58
N ASP A 55 -7.20 -20.43 -6.50
CA ASP A 55 -6.72 -20.51 -7.87
C ASP A 55 -6.94 -19.17 -8.62
N SER A 56 -5.84 -18.53 -9.01
CA SER A 56 -5.83 -17.28 -9.76
C SER A 56 -5.83 -17.47 -11.28
N GLU A 57 -5.79 -18.70 -11.80
CA GLU A 57 -5.78 -18.99 -13.24
C GLU A 57 -6.90 -18.29 -14.02
N PRO A 58 -8.15 -18.15 -13.51
CA PRO A 58 -9.21 -17.43 -14.21
C PRO A 58 -8.86 -15.97 -14.54
N PHE A 59 -7.99 -15.33 -13.78
CA PHE A 59 -7.55 -13.96 -14.04
C PHE A 59 -6.51 -13.86 -15.16
N ASN A 60 -5.75 -14.92 -15.45
CA ASN A 60 -4.58 -14.85 -16.35
C ASN A 60 -4.88 -14.16 -17.69
N ALA A 61 -6.01 -14.44 -18.32
CA ALA A 61 -6.39 -13.85 -19.62
C ALA A 61 -7.52 -12.82 -19.53
N TRP A 62 -8.09 -12.60 -18.35
CA TRP A 62 -9.23 -11.72 -18.14
C TRP A 62 -8.77 -10.28 -17.90
N ALA A 63 -9.34 -9.32 -18.64
CA ALA A 63 -9.03 -7.89 -18.55
C ALA A 63 -7.51 -7.55 -18.56
N PRO A 64 -6.76 -7.90 -19.62
CA PRO A 64 -5.31 -7.68 -19.66
C PRO A 64 -4.90 -6.23 -19.32
N GLY A 65 -3.88 -6.10 -18.47
CA GLY A 65 -3.38 -4.83 -17.95
C GLY A 65 -4.04 -4.38 -16.65
N LEU A 66 -5.08 -5.06 -16.18
CA LEU A 66 -5.74 -4.75 -14.91
C LEU A 66 -4.82 -5.12 -13.73
N PRO A 67 -4.49 -4.18 -12.83
CA PRO A 67 -3.70 -4.48 -11.64
C PRO A 67 -4.34 -5.55 -10.74
N ILE A 68 -3.53 -6.50 -10.28
CA ILE A 68 -3.94 -7.52 -9.32
C ILE A 68 -3.12 -7.39 -8.04
N GLU A 69 -3.80 -7.24 -6.92
CA GLU A 69 -3.23 -7.22 -5.58
C GLU A 69 -3.39 -8.58 -4.90
N LEU A 70 -2.28 -9.17 -4.48
CA LEU A 70 -2.21 -10.40 -3.72
C LEU A 70 -2.17 -10.06 -2.23
N ILE A 71 -3.29 -10.24 -1.52
CA ILE A 71 -3.40 -9.86 -0.11
C ILE A 71 -2.88 -10.98 0.78
N MET A 72 -1.82 -10.69 1.54
CA MET A 72 -1.21 -11.62 2.48
C MET A 72 -1.67 -11.33 3.90
N ARG A 73 -2.00 -12.36 4.67
CA ARG A 73 -2.44 -12.26 6.08
C ARG A 73 -1.37 -12.74 7.05
N ASP A 74 -0.66 -13.80 6.70
CA ASP A 74 0.44 -14.37 7.48
C ASP A 74 1.70 -14.47 6.62
N PRO A 75 2.57 -13.45 6.64
CA PRO A 75 3.79 -13.47 5.83
C PRO A 75 4.75 -14.60 6.13
N ALA A 76 4.76 -15.14 7.36
CA ALA A 76 5.65 -16.23 7.73
C ALA A 76 5.21 -17.57 7.12
N GLY A 77 3.90 -17.79 7.01
CA GLY A 77 3.31 -19.02 6.49
C GLY A 77 2.97 -18.98 5.00
N GLU A 78 2.54 -17.83 4.48
CA GLU A 78 1.92 -17.70 3.16
C GLU A 78 2.89 -17.30 2.04
N PHE A 79 4.10 -16.84 2.36
CA PHE A 79 5.05 -16.43 1.32
C PHE A 79 5.31 -17.47 0.21
N PRO A 80 5.32 -18.81 0.46
CA PRO A 80 5.49 -19.79 -0.62
C PRO A 80 4.29 -19.86 -1.57
N LEU A 81 3.12 -19.38 -1.17
CA LEU A 81 1.92 -19.41 -2.02
C LEU A 81 2.04 -18.42 -3.19
N LEU A 82 2.88 -17.39 -3.05
CA LEU A 82 3.16 -16.42 -4.12
C LEU A 82 3.63 -17.08 -5.43
N TYR A 83 4.35 -18.20 -5.36
CA TYR A 83 4.81 -18.93 -6.55
C TYR A 83 3.64 -19.35 -7.45
N GLY A 84 2.50 -19.72 -6.86
CA GLY A 84 1.30 -20.15 -7.58
C GLY A 84 0.65 -19.05 -8.43
N HIS A 85 0.98 -17.79 -8.16
CA HIS A 85 0.38 -16.62 -8.82
C HIS A 85 1.30 -15.96 -9.86
N SER A 86 2.51 -16.50 -10.09
CA SER A 86 3.50 -15.91 -10.99
C SER A 86 3.02 -15.74 -12.44
N ASN A 87 2.18 -16.66 -12.93
CA ASN A 87 1.61 -16.59 -14.28
C ASN A 87 0.71 -15.36 -14.52
N LEU A 88 0.26 -14.67 -13.47
CA LEU A 88 -0.51 -13.44 -13.62
C LEU A 88 0.31 -12.34 -14.31
N LEU A 89 1.64 -12.34 -14.13
CA LEU A 89 2.55 -11.34 -14.73
C LEU A 89 2.57 -11.36 -16.26
N ASP A 90 2.12 -12.46 -16.89
CA ASP A 90 2.06 -12.55 -18.34
C ASP A 90 1.12 -11.48 -18.93
N ASN A 91 0.09 -11.06 -18.19
CA ASN A 91 -0.91 -10.10 -18.67
C ASN A 91 -1.24 -8.97 -17.69
N HIS A 92 -0.76 -9.02 -16.43
CA HIS A 92 -1.17 -8.09 -15.39
C HIS A 92 0.02 -7.51 -14.61
N PRO A 93 -0.03 -6.22 -14.24
CA PRO A 93 0.76 -5.72 -13.12
C PRO A 93 0.33 -6.43 -11.83
N VAL A 94 1.27 -7.04 -11.11
CA VAL A 94 1.00 -7.77 -9.86
C VAL A 94 1.71 -7.10 -8.69
N ARG A 95 0.95 -6.88 -7.61
CA ARG A 95 1.43 -6.27 -6.37
C ARG A 95 1.11 -7.17 -5.17
N ALA A 96 2.12 -7.58 -4.42
CA ALA A 96 1.94 -8.25 -3.14
C ALA A 96 1.71 -7.23 -2.02
N VAL A 97 0.61 -7.36 -1.30
CA VAL A 97 0.31 -6.54 -0.12
C VAL A 97 0.72 -7.33 1.12
N VAL A 98 1.77 -6.86 1.79
CA VAL A 98 2.46 -7.60 2.85
C VAL A 98 2.38 -6.83 4.16
N PRO A 99 1.69 -7.35 5.20
CA PRO A 99 1.70 -6.72 6.50
C PRO A 99 3.07 -6.86 7.17
N VAL A 100 3.51 -5.80 7.86
CA VAL A 100 4.76 -5.85 8.64
C VAL A 100 4.51 -6.61 9.94
N GLN A 101 4.71 -7.92 9.86
CA GLN A 101 4.59 -8.91 10.93
C GLN A 101 5.82 -9.83 10.89
N PRO A 102 6.13 -10.58 11.96
CA PRO A 102 7.35 -11.38 12.00
C PRO A 102 7.49 -12.29 10.77
N GLY A 103 8.63 -12.20 10.09
CA GLY A 103 8.91 -13.00 8.89
C GLY A 103 8.48 -12.36 7.57
N PHE A 104 7.93 -11.14 7.59
CA PHE A 104 7.57 -10.41 6.36
C PHE A 104 8.76 -10.20 5.42
N GLY A 105 9.99 -10.11 5.94
CA GLY A 105 11.17 -9.91 5.12
C GLY A 105 11.42 -11.05 4.13
N LYS A 106 11.03 -12.29 4.47
CA LYS A 106 11.05 -13.42 3.52
C LYS A 106 10.00 -13.24 2.43
N ALA A 107 8.79 -12.83 2.80
CA ALA A 107 7.72 -12.56 1.86
C ALA A 107 8.09 -11.47 0.86
N VAL A 108 8.69 -10.38 1.33
CA VAL A 108 9.18 -9.29 0.44
C VAL A 108 10.23 -9.83 -0.54
N LYS A 109 11.24 -10.56 -0.06
CA LYS A 109 12.30 -11.10 -0.92
C LYS A 109 11.75 -12.06 -1.97
N VAL A 110 10.79 -12.91 -1.61
CA VAL A 110 10.15 -13.84 -2.55
C VAL A 110 9.28 -13.10 -3.56
N ALA A 111 8.49 -12.12 -3.13
CA ALA A 111 7.68 -11.30 -4.03
C ALA A 111 8.56 -10.58 -5.07
N LEU A 112 9.64 -9.93 -4.63
CA LEU A 112 10.58 -9.25 -5.52
C LEU A 112 11.31 -10.22 -6.46
N ALA A 113 11.68 -11.42 -5.98
CA ALA A 113 12.29 -12.45 -6.82
C ALA A 113 11.33 -13.02 -7.88
N LEU A 114 10.02 -12.92 -7.63
CA LEU A 114 8.97 -13.26 -8.57
C LEU A 114 8.56 -12.08 -9.46
N ASP A 115 9.26 -10.95 -9.37
CA ASP A 115 8.96 -9.72 -10.13
C ASP A 115 7.59 -9.10 -9.79
N PHE A 116 7.10 -9.32 -8.56
CA PHE A 116 5.96 -8.59 -8.02
C PHE A 116 6.40 -7.28 -7.36
N ALA A 117 5.65 -6.21 -7.56
CA ALA A 117 5.73 -5.01 -6.72
C ALA A 117 5.28 -5.34 -5.29
N VAL A 118 5.74 -4.59 -4.30
CA VAL A 118 5.40 -4.82 -2.89
C VAL A 118 4.83 -3.57 -2.25
N ARG A 119 3.61 -3.65 -1.74
CA ARG A 119 3.04 -2.67 -0.82
C ARG A 119 3.15 -3.20 0.60
N LEU A 120 3.97 -2.57 1.42
CA LEU A 120 4.04 -2.88 2.84
C LEU A 120 2.87 -2.25 3.58
N GLU A 121 2.33 -2.94 4.59
CA GLU A 121 1.43 -2.36 5.58
C GLU A 121 2.17 -2.23 6.92
N PRO A 122 2.93 -1.14 7.13
CA PRO A 122 3.87 -1.05 8.25
C PRO A 122 3.23 -0.86 9.62
N ALA A 123 1.95 -0.49 9.70
CA ALA A 123 1.24 -0.22 10.96
C ALA A 123 2.05 0.67 11.92
N GLN A 124 2.29 0.19 13.15
CA GLN A 124 3.14 0.80 14.17
C GLN A 124 4.10 -0.28 14.69
N PRO A 125 5.21 -0.54 13.98
CA PRO A 125 6.01 -1.75 14.16
C PRO A 125 6.76 -1.72 15.50
N GLU A 126 6.81 -2.87 16.17
CA GLU A 126 7.66 -3.04 17.35
C GLU A 126 9.16 -2.96 16.99
N PRO A 127 10.06 -2.71 17.95
CA PRO A 127 11.48 -2.57 17.67
C PRO A 127 12.10 -3.71 16.85
N ALA A 128 11.71 -4.97 17.12
CA ALA A 128 12.21 -6.12 16.34
C ALA A 128 11.78 -6.06 14.86
N LEU A 129 10.57 -5.58 14.57
CA LEU A 129 10.07 -5.41 13.21
C LEU A 129 10.71 -4.21 12.51
N VAL A 130 11.13 -3.19 13.27
CA VAL A 130 11.93 -2.08 12.73
C VAL A 130 13.30 -2.59 12.28
N GLU A 131 13.94 -3.47 13.05
CA GLU A 131 15.22 -4.07 12.61
C GLU A 131 15.03 -4.92 11.35
N GLU A 132 13.97 -5.73 11.27
CA GLU A 132 13.66 -6.47 10.04
C GLU A 132 13.34 -5.52 8.86
N LEU A 133 12.68 -4.37 9.09
CA LEU A 133 12.50 -3.33 8.06
C LEU A 133 13.83 -2.73 7.61
N ALA A 134 14.79 -2.53 8.52
CA ALA A 134 16.12 -2.04 8.19
C ALA A 134 16.87 -3.05 7.31
N ASP A 135 16.80 -4.34 7.64
CA ASP A 135 17.41 -5.41 6.83
C ASP A 135 16.82 -5.45 5.41
N ILE A 136 15.52 -5.22 5.26
CA ILE A 136 14.87 -5.16 3.94
C ILE A 136 15.20 -3.85 3.21
N LEU A 137 15.33 -2.73 3.92
CA LEU A 137 15.80 -1.49 3.32
C LEU A 137 17.23 -1.63 2.77
N GLU A 138 18.14 -2.24 3.54
CA GLU A 138 19.51 -2.51 3.09
C GLU A 138 19.50 -3.39 1.84
N PHE A 139 18.70 -4.47 1.86
CA PHE A 139 18.48 -5.32 0.69
C PHE A 139 17.96 -4.52 -0.51
N TYR A 140 16.91 -3.72 -0.33
CA TYR A 140 16.29 -2.92 -1.39
C TYR A 140 17.27 -1.93 -2.03
N LEU A 141 18.10 -1.25 -1.23
CA LEU A 141 19.02 -0.23 -1.71
C LEU A 141 20.26 -0.79 -2.41
N HIS A 142 20.75 -1.98 -2.01
CA HIS A 142 22.06 -2.46 -2.44
C HIS A 142 22.03 -3.75 -3.28
N GLN A 143 20.92 -4.51 -3.25
CA GLN A 143 20.84 -5.73 -4.03
C GLN A 143 20.54 -5.42 -5.50
N ALA A 144 21.52 -5.65 -6.36
CA ALA A 144 21.44 -5.35 -7.79
C ALA A 144 20.34 -6.11 -8.57
N THR A 145 19.76 -7.16 -7.98
CA THR A 145 18.67 -7.94 -8.59
C THR A 145 17.28 -7.41 -8.26
N VAL A 146 17.16 -6.37 -7.44
CA VAL A 146 15.86 -5.75 -7.13
C VAL A 146 15.45 -4.85 -8.30
N SER A 147 14.43 -5.27 -9.04
CA SER A 147 13.82 -4.53 -10.16
C SER A 147 12.50 -3.86 -9.79
N GLN A 148 11.77 -4.46 -8.85
CA GLN A 148 10.43 -4.04 -8.47
C GLN A 148 10.43 -3.09 -7.26
N PRO A 149 9.45 -2.18 -7.18
CA PRO A 149 9.36 -1.26 -6.07
C PRO A 149 8.87 -1.98 -4.82
N VAL A 150 9.49 -1.64 -3.68
CA VAL A 150 8.84 -1.74 -2.37
C VAL A 150 8.31 -0.35 -2.06
N GLU A 151 7.00 -0.13 -2.24
CA GLU A 151 6.39 1.21 -2.35
C GLU A 151 6.73 2.13 -1.18
N PHE A 152 6.69 1.58 0.05
CA PHE A 152 7.10 2.31 1.24
C PHE A 152 8.51 2.92 1.13
N PHE A 153 9.48 2.14 0.65
CA PHE A 153 10.86 2.62 0.46
C PHE A 153 10.98 3.46 -0.81
N HIS A 154 10.41 3.00 -1.92
CA HIS A 154 10.54 3.61 -3.22
C HIS A 154 9.94 5.02 -3.27
N GLY A 155 8.68 5.19 -2.82
CA GLY A 155 8.00 6.48 -2.80
C GLY A 155 8.70 7.47 -1.86
N THR A 156 9.11 7.02 -0.68
CA THR A 156 9.87 7.84 0.28
C THR A 156 11.23 8.27 -0.30
N LEU A 157 11.96 7.35 -0.93
CA LEU A 157 13.25 7.62 -1.58
C LEU A 157 13.10 8.66 -2.70
N LEU A 158 12.12 8.48 -3.59
CA LEU A 158 11.85 9.41 -4.69
C LEU A 158 11.47 10.80 -4.17
N GLY A 159 10.62 10.89 -3.15
CA GLY A 159 10.26 12.16 -2.52
C GLY A 159 11.48 12.91 -1.98
N PHE A 160 12.40 12.20 -1.32
CA PHE A 160 13.67 12.80 -0.89
C PHE A 160 14.61 13.16 -2.05
N TYR A 161 14.67 12.33 -3.08
CA TYR A 161 15.51 12.55 -4.25
C TYR A 161 15.09 13.83 -4.99
N HIS A 162 13.78 14.05 -5.18
CA HIS A 162 13.25 15.24 -5.83
C HIS A 162 13.12 16.46 -4.90
N ASN A 163 13.40 16.31 -3.60
CA ASN A 163 13.07 17.30 -2.56
C ASN A 163 11.58 17.70 -2.56
N GLN A 164 10.71 16.75 -2.91
CA GLN A 164 9.25 16.87 -2.92
C GLN A 164 8.68 15.69 -2.13
N PRO A 165 8.87 15.66 -0.80
CA PRO A 165 8.39 14.56 0.02
C PRO A 165 6.86 14.49 -0.01
N GLU A 166 6.34 13.28 -0.24
CA GLU A 166 4.92 12.97 -0.10
C GLU A 166 4.66 12.23 1.21
N PRO A 167 3.55 12.53 1.92
CA PRO A 167 3.22 11.84 3.16
C PRO A 167 2.91 10.36 2.91
N LEU A 168 3.30 9.50 3.85
CA LEU A 168 3.03 8.05 3.77
C LEU A 168 1.56 7.68 3.53
N TRP A 169 0.62 8.52 3.96
CA TRP A 169 -0.80 8.35 3.65
C TRP A 169 -1.07 8.30 2.14
N ALA A 170 -0.40 9.13 1.36
CA ALA A 170 -0.49 9.13 -0.10
C ALA A 170 0.33 7.98 -0.71
N VAL A 171 1.58 7.79 -0.24
CA VAL A 171 2.49 6.74 -0.76
C VAL A 171 1.92 5.32 -0.61
N LEU A 172 1.06 5.09 0.39
CA LEU A 172 0.53 3.76 0.71
C LEU A 172 -0.96 3.59 0.36
N ASP A 173 -1.53 4.47 -0.46
CA ASP A 173 -2.95 4.44 -0.85
C ASP A 173 -3.93 4.51 0.35
N GLU A 174 -3.53 5.17 1.44
CA GLU A 174 -4.28 5.26 2.71
C GLU A 174 -4.86 6.67 2.96
N GLU A 175 -5.03 7.48 1.93
CA GLU A 175 -5.63 8.81 2.05
C GLU A 175 -7.09 8.72 2.53
N PRO A 176 -7.48 9.47 3.59
CA PRO A 176 -8.80 9.35 4.21
C PRO A 176 -10.00 9.62 3.28
N GLN A 177 -9.80 10.50 2.29
CA GLN A 177 -10.84 10.92 1.36
C GLN A 177 -10.86 10.09 0.07
N SER A 178 -9.80 9.36 -0.24
CA SER A 178 -9.61 8.75 -1.56
C SER A 178 -10.33 7.42 -1.70
N LEU A 179 -10.31 6.56 -0.66
CA LEU A 179 -10.83 5.18 -0.74
C LEU A 179 -11.91 4.88 0.33
N ARG A 180 -13.10 4.48 -0.13
CA ARG A 180 -14.20 3.97 0.70
C ARG A 180 -14.17 2.44 0.73
N TYR A 181 -14.37 1.86 1.91
CA TYR A 181 -14.54 0.42 2.07
C TYR A 181 -16.03 0.10 2.19
N VAL A 182 -16.52 -0.91 1.47
CA VAL A 182 -17.92 -1.34 1.51
C VAL A 182 -18.01 -2.74 2.12
N ALA A 183 -18.72 -2.93 3.21
CA ALA A 183 -18.90 -4.27 3.80
C ALA A 183 -19.82 -5.17 2.96
N ASP A 184 -19.90 -6.45 3.30
CA ASP A 184 -20.75 -7.44 2.59
C ASP A 184 -22.24 -7.08 2.64
N ASP A 185 -22.68 -6.33 3.65
CA ASP A 185 -24.03 -5.81 3.80
C ASP A 185 -24.27 -4.47 3.06
N GLY A 186 -23.26 -3.96 2.36
CA GLY A 186 -23.29 -2.68 1.65
C GLY A 186 -22.95 -1.45 2.51
N THR A 187 -22.65 -1.63 3.80
CA THR A 187 -22.30 -0.51 4.70
C THR A 187 -20.95 0.10 4.32
N GLU A 188 -20.91 1.41 4.12
CA GLU A 188 -19.67 2.14 3.82
C GLU A 188 -18.90 2.51 5.09
N SER A 189 -17.58 2.37 5.05
CA SER A 189 -16.65 2.82 6.08
C SER A 189 -15.37 3.38 5.46
N ARG A 190 -14.49 3.94 6.30
CA ARG A 190 -13.11 4.26 5.87
C ARG A 190 -12.31 2.98 5.63
N HIS A 191 -11.30 3.08 4.76
CA HIS A 191 -10.42 1.99 4.40
C HIS A 191 -9.23 1.81 5.38
N GLY A 192 -8.67 0.60 5.42
CA GLY A 192 -7.42 0.28 6.11
C GLY A 192 -7.44 0.61 7.60
N ARG A 193 -6.34 1.20 8.10
CA ARG A 193 -6.19 1.56 9.53
C ARG A 193 -7.13 2.65 10.04
N LEU A 194 -7.89 3.26 9.13
CA LEU A 194 -8.90 4.26 9.46
C LEU A 194 -10.27 3.60 9.72
N ALA A 195 -10.40 2.29 9.44
CA ALA A 195 -11.60 1.53 9.75
C ALA A 195 -11.88 1.55 11.27
N GLY A 196 -13.12 1.80 11.66
CA GLY A 196 -13.55 1.80 13.06
C GLY A 196 -12.99 2.95 13.92
N ALA A 197 -12.32 3.93 13.32
CA ALA A 197 -11.86 5.10 14.04
C ALA A 197 -13.06 5.96 14.50
N ASP A 198 -13.19 6.17 15.81
CA ASP A 198 -14.12 7.14 16.43
C ASP A 198 -13.66 8.58 16.08
N ILE A 199 -13.86 8.94 14.83
CA ILE A 199 -13.66 10.28 14.32
C ILE A 199 -15.03 10.95 14.43
N PRO A 200 -15.16 12.08 15.15
CA PRO A 200 -16.45 12.74 15.40
C PRO A 200 -17.26 12.91 14.10
N ALA A 201 -18.58 12.68 14.15
CA ALA A 201 -19.50 12.69 13.00
C ALA A 201 -19.52 14.00 12.21
N ASP A 202 -19.06 15.07 12.83
CA ASP A 202 -18.86 16.43 12.35
C ASP A 202 -17.53 16.62 11.57
N SER A 203 -16.71 15.57 11.52
CA SER A 203 -15.59 15.46 10.59
C SER A 203 -16.16 14.97 9.26
N ALA A 204 -16.35 15.89 8.32
CA ALA A 204 -16.75 15.52 6.97
C ALA A 204 -15.89 14.32 6.50
N PRO A 205 -16.49 13.26 5.93
CA PRO A 205 -15.74 12.18 5.30
C PRO A 205 -14.85 12.66 4.15
N ASP A 206 -14.90 13.96 3.83
CA ASP A 206 -14.21 14.70 2.77
C ASP A 206 -13.12 15.65 3.28
N ALA A 207 -12.73 15.57 4.55
CA ALA A 207 -11.59 16.36 5.03
C ALA A 207 -10.34 15.96 4.24
N ASP A 208 -9.73 16.92 3.56
CA ASP A 208 -8.52 16.72 2.77
C ASP A 208 -7.37 16.16 3.63
N LEU A 209 -6.38 15.59 2.95
CA LEU A 209 -5.24 14.95 3.61
C LEU A 209 -4.51 15.90 4.58
N ALA A 210 -4.42 17.19 4.24
CA ALA A 210 -3.81 18.20 5.09
C ALA A 210 -4.58 18.37 6.42
N GLY A 211 -5.90 18.52 6.36
CA GLY A 211 -6.75 18.60 7.55
C GLY A 211 -6.76 17.32 8.38
N TRP A 212 -6.59 16.15 7.75
CA TRP A 212 -6.35 14.90 8.47
C TRP A 212 -5.02 14.91 9.22
N ILE A 213 -3.92 15.24 8.54
CA ILE A 213 -2.59 15.31 9.12
C ILE A 213 -2.60 16.27 10.32
N ASP A 214 -3.15 17.47 10.18
CA ASP A 214 -3.24 18.45 11.27
C ASP A 214 -3.95 17.90 12.51
N ARG A 215 -5.00 17.10 12.34
CA ARG A 215 -5.70 16.45 13.47
C ARG A 215 -4.87 15.36 14.14
N VAL A 216 -4.19 14.51 13.36
CA VAL A 216 -3.28 13.50 13.91
C VAL A 216 -2.17 14.19 14.72
N LEU A 217 -1.61 15.28 14.17
CA LEU A 217 -0.55 16.07 14.78
C LEU A 217 -0.99 16.93 15.96
N ALA A 218 -2.28 17.32 16.05
CA ALA A 218 -2.80 18.20 17.10
C ALA A 218 -2.51 17.68 18.51
N SER A 219 -2.35 16.36 18.65
CA SER A 219 -2.07 15.68 19.92
C SER A 219 -0.68 15.07 20.02
N ALA A 220 0.18 15.28 19.01
CA ALA A 220 1.52 14.72 18.92
C ALA A 220 2.55 15.84 18.73
N GLU A 221 2.81 16.62 19.78
CA GLU A 221 3.70 17.80 19.74
C GLU A 221 5.09 17.49 19.15
N GLN A 222 5.62 16.29 19.42
CA GLN A 222 6.89 15.80 18.89
C GLN A 222 6.96 15.75 17.35
N CYS A 223 5.81 15.72 16.67
CA CYS A 223 5.75 15.67 15.21
C CYS A 223 5.85 17.07 14.58
N ARG A 224 5.45 18.14 15.29
CA ARG A 224 5.45 19.51 14.75
C ARG A 224 6.85 20.01 14.41
N SER A 225 7.86 19.54 15.13
CA SER A 225 9.27 19.85 14.89
C SER A 225 10.05 18.69 14.28
N CYS A 226 9.37 17.62 13.85
CA CYS A 226 10.02 16.47 13.25
C CYS A 226 10.48 16.80 11.83
N GLU A 227 11.74 16.55 11.53
CA GLU A 227 12.33 16.77 10.19
C GLU A 227 11.69 15.93 9.08
N PHE A 228 11.05 14.80 9.44
CA PHE A 228 10.37 13.90 8.50
C PHE A 228 8.87 14.16 8.43
N LEU A 229 8.38 15.28 8.95
CA LEU A 229 6.94 15.54 9.01
C LEU A 229 6.29 15.49 7.62
N ALA A 230 6.91 16.09 6.61
CA ALA A 230 6.35 16.12 5.25
C ALA A 230 6.23 14.72 4.63
N SER A 231 7.21 13.85 4.85
CA SER A 231 7.21 12.47 4.33
C SER A 231 6.38 11.51 5.18
N CYS A 232 6.29 11.72 6.49
CA CYS A 232 5.57 10.83 7.40
C CYS A 232 4.10 11.21 7.54
N GLY A 233 3.76 12.51 7.54
CA GLY A 233 2.39 12.99 7.75
C GLY A 233 1.78 12.55 9.08
N GLY A 234 2.60 12.21 10.09
CA GLY A 234 2.11 11.64 11.36
C GLY A 234 1.59 10.21 11.25
N TYR A 235 1.81 9.51 10.13
CA TYR A 235 1.30 8.17 9.85
C TYR A 235 1.55 7.16 10.98
N PHE A 236 2.77 7.13 11.53
CA PHE A 236 3.13 6.23 12.64
C PHE A 236 2.58 6.64 14.01
N LYS A 237 1.95 7.82 14.14
CA LYS A 237 1.25 8.24 15.37
C LYS A 237 -0.21 7.78 15.41
N TRP A 238 -0.64 7.02 14.40
CA TRP A 238 -1.97 6.44 14.35
C TRP A 238 -1.91 4.90 14.39
N PRO A 239 -2.80 4.23 15.17
CA PRO A 239 -3.77 4.82 16.10
C PRO A 239 -3.16 5.21 17.47
N ARG A 240 -2.02 4.61 17.86
CA ARG A 240 -1.36 4.90 19.15
C ARG A 240 -0.47 6.13 19.07
N ARG A 241 -0.91 7.24 19.66
CA ARG A 241 -0.22 8.55 19.58
C ARG A 241 1.10 8.60 20.36
N ASP A 242 1.27 7.70 21.32
CA ASP A 242 2.47 7.55 22.14
C ASP A 242 3.56 6.68 21.50
N TYR A 243 3.33 6.13 20.30
CA TYR A 243 4.31 5.30 19.58
C TYR A 243 5.69 5.97 19.47
N ASP A 244 6.75 5.25 19.83
CA ASP A 244 8.12 5.73 19.73
C ASP A 244 8.61 5.68 18.28
N CYS A 245 8.77 6.86 17.68
CA CYS A 245 9.20 6.99 16.29
C CYS A 245 10.72 6.84 16.10
N ALA A 246 11.54 6.62 17.13
CA ALA A 246 13.00 6.58 17.00
C ALA A 246 13.47 5.58 15.93
N GLY A 247 12.91 4.38 15.94
CA GLY A 247 13.21 3.33 14.97
C GLY A 247 12.87 3.71 13.54
N VAL A 248 11.63 4.13 13.28
CA VAL A 248 11.20 4.52 11.92
C VAL A 248 11.92 5.79 11.42
N LYS A 249 12.29 6.72 12.31
CA LYS A 249 13.11 7.89 11.94
C LYS A 249 14.49 7.49 11.42
N ARG A 250 15.08 6.41 11.95
CA ARG A 250 16.35 5.87 11.44
C ARG A 250 16.20 5.41 9.99
N LEU A 251 15.16 4.65 9.67
CA LEU A 251 14.85 4.21 8.30
C LEU A 251 14.71 5.39 7.33
N PHE A 252 13.98 6.44 7.73
CA PHE A 252 13.82 7.66 6.93
C PHE A 252 15.16 8.40 6.75
N GLY A 253 16.02 8.41 7.77
CA GLY A 253 17.36 8.96 7.69
C GLY A 253 18.24 8.23 6.66
N GLU A 254 18.19 6.91 6.64
CA GLU A 254 18.90 6.06 5.67
C GLU A 254 18.41 6.31 4.23
N LEU A 255 17.09 6.35 4.01
CA LEU A 255 16.49 6.71 2.71
C LEU A 255 16.90 8.10 2.24
N ARG A 256 16.90 9.10 3.13
CA ARG A 256 17.31 10.46 2.80
C ARG A 256 18.79 10.52 2.42
N ALA A 257 19.64 9.77 3.12
CA ALA A 257 21.06 9.66 2.79
C ALA A 257 21.25 9.02 1.41
N ALA A 258 20.59 7.88 1.15
CA ALA A 258 20.63 7.21 -0.15
C ALA A 258 20.17 8.11 -1.30
N ALA A 259 19.09 8.89 -1.11
CA ALA A 259 18.64 9.88 -2.09
C ALA A 259 19.66 10.99 -2.35
N ALA A 260 20.37 11.44 -1.31
CA ALA A 260 21.44 12.43 -1.45
C ALA A 260 22.65 11.87 -2.19
N ASP A 261 22.98 10.60 -1.97
CA ASP A 261 24.09 9.91 -2.63
C ASP A 261 23.79 9.71 -4.11
N LEU A 262 22.59 9.21 -4.43
CA LEU A 262 22.12 9.04 -5.81
C LEU A 262 22.16 10.36 -6.60
N ARG A 263 21.75 11.49 -5.99
CA ARG A 263 21.85 12.81 -6.63
C ARG A 263 23.29 13.19 -6.96
N ARG A 264 24.24 12.91 -6.06
CA ARG A 264 25.65 13.23 -6.29
C ARG A 264 26.23 12.38 -7.40
N ASP A 265 25.91 11.09 -7.41
CA ASP A 265 26.40 10.14 -8.41
C ASP A 265 25.89 10.49 -9.81
N LEU A 266 24.59 10.80 -9.95
CA LEU A 266 24.01 11.21 -11.23
C LEU A 266 24.53 12.57 -11.71
N ALA A 267 24.82 13.51 -10.80
CA ALA A 267 25.43 14.79 -11.16
C ALA A 267 26.91 14.64 -11.59
N ALA A 268 27.60 13.59 -11.14
CA ALA A 268 28.98 13.28 -11.49
C ALA A 268 29.12 12.41 -12.74
N ALA A 269 28.02 11.81 -13.24
CA ALA A 269 28.03 10.96 -14.42
C ALA A 269 28.34 11.78 -15.69
N PRO A 270 29.25 11.33 -16.57
CA PRO A 270 29.47 11.97 -17.87
C PRO A 270 28.23 11.81 -18.75
N ASN A 271 27.80 12.90 -19.42
CA ASN A 271 26.75 12.88 -20.45
C ASN A 271 27.11 11.99 -21.64
#